data_AF-A0AAD5MJX3-F1
#
_entry.id   AF-A0AAD5MJX3-F1
#
_cell.length_a   1.000
_cell.length_b   1.000
_cell.length_c   1.000
_cell.angle_alpha   90.00
_cell.angle_beta   90.00
_cell.angle_gamma   90.00
#
_symmetry.space_group_name_H-M   'P 1'
#
loop_
_entity.id
_entity.type
_entity.pdbx_description
1 polymer ?
#
loop_
_entity_poly.entity_id
_entity_poly.type
_entity_poly.pdbx_seq_one_letter_code
_entity_poly.pdbx_strand_id
1 'polypeptide(L)'
;MDSIHLRMNLAEMAFQHDDIIDDIEFAIRRFPECCDQLVPHVIRLMSSPIESIRASAFGFALDIIGQKPQTRDQLKEAYINKIQSNDLDVARQAITFLPDFVNICIANADELIGVAIHRVTSRNVLNDVYDYVVSAMKVFGQVNDEDSQNSDSKKETKRRSREEGEIV
;
A
#
# COMPACT_ATOMS: atom_id res chain seq x y z
N MET A 1 -5.74 -18.32 -23.04
CA MET A 1 -5.27 -17.03 -22.50
C MET A 1 -4.25 -17.35 -21.41
N ASP A 2 -3.23 -18.14 -21.74
CA ASP A 2 -2.46 -18.97 -20.78
C ASP A 2 -0.96 -18.64 -20.73
N SER A 3 -0.56 -17.53 -21.37
CA SER A 3 0.85 -17.23 -21.65
C SER A 3 1.59 -16.54 -20.50
N ILE A 4 0.89 -15.83 -19.61
CA ILE A 4 1.54 -15.06 -18.52
C ILE A 4 1.80 -15.95 -17.31
N HIS A 5 0.78 -16.67 -16.83
CA HIS A 5 0.95 -17.61 -15.72
C HIS A 5 1.96 -18.71 -16.02
N LEU A 6 2.00 -19.23 -17.25
CA LEU A 6 2.97 -20.25 -17.63
C LEU A 6 4.40 -19.69 -17.63
N ARG A 7 4.61 -18.46 -18.13
CA ARG A 7 5.91 -17.78 -18.09
C ARG A 7 6.36 -17.48 -16.67
N MET A 8 5.45 -16.98 -15.82
CA MET A 8 5.74 -16.70 -14.41
C MET A 8 6.07 -17.98 -13.63
N ASN A 9 5.31 -19.07 -13.83
CA ASN A 9 5.62 -20.35 -13.19
C ASN A 9 6.99 -20.90 -13.63
N LEU A 10 7.40 -20.68 -14.88
CA LEU A 10 8.73 -21.08 -15.37
C LEU A 10 9.84 -20.21 -14.75
N ALA A 11 9.63 -18.89 -14.70
CA ALA A 11 10.55 -17.93 -14.09
C ALA A 11 10.67 -18.13 -12.56
N GLU A 12 9.63 -18.61 -11.90
CA GLU A 12 9.66 -18.96 -10.48
C GLU A 12 10.42 -20.26 -10.19
N MET A 13 10.54 -21.18 -11.17
CA MET A 13 11.29 -22.44 -11.04
C MET A 13 12.75 -22.33 -11.48
N ALA A 14 13.05 -21.41 -12.40
CA ALA A 14 14.41 -21.10 -12.79
C ALA A 14 14.98 -20.06 -11.82
N PHE A 15 16.14 -20.30 -11.24
CA PHE A 15 16.87 -19.36 -10.37
C PHE A 15 17.41 -18.12 -11.14
N GLN A 16 16.65 -17.59 -12.11
CA GLN A 16 16.89 -16.33 -12.83
C GLN A 16 16.06 -15.23 -12.16
N HIS A 17 16.54 -14.84 -11.00
CA HIS A 17 15.79 -14.04 -10.03
C HIS A 17 15.69 -12.54 -10.37
N ASP A 18 16.56 -12.02 -11.24
CA ASP A 18 16.46 -10.63 -11.72
C ASP A 18 15.56 -10.52 -12.96
N ASP A 19 15.60 -11.52 -13.85
CA ASP A 19 14.75 -11.55 -15.07
C ASP A 19 13.24 -11.52 -14.72
N ILE A 20 12.85 -12.14 -13.59
CA ILE A 20 11.45 -12.11 -13.13
C ILE A 20 11.01 -10.71 -12.68
N ILE A 21 11.91 -9.88 -12.14
CA ILE A 21 11.60 -8.51 -11.76
C ILE A 21 11.31 -7.70 -13.02
N ASP A 22 12.19 -7.78 -14.02
CA ASP A 22 12.05 -7.09 -15.29
C ASP A 22 10.78 -7.52 -16.03
N ASP A 23 10.47 -8.82 -16.03
CA ASP A 23 9.26 -9.36 -16.65
C ASP A 23 7.97 -8.86 -15.97
N ILE A 24 7.93 -8.83 -14.63
CA ILE A 24 6.78 -8.31 -13.88
C ILE A 24 6.64 -6.80 -14.11
N GLU A 25 7.74 -6.06 -14.03
CA GLU A 25 7.74 -4.62 -14.26
C GLU A 25 7.25 -4.28 -15.67
N PHE A 26 7.76 -5.00 -16.68
CA PHE A 26 7.31 -4.89 -18.06
C PHE A 26 5.82 -5.21 -18.18
N ALA A 27 5.34 -6.28 -17.53
CA ALA A 27 3.94 -6.67 -17.60
C ALA A 27 3.01 -5.63 -16.97
N ILE A 28 3.36 -5.08 -15.80
CA ILE A 28 2.59 -4.01 -15.13
C ILE A 28 2.50 -2.77 -16.03
N ARG A 29 3.61 -2.35 -16.63
CA ARG A 29 3.63 -1.16 -17.50
C ARG A 29 2.92 -1.37 -18.82
N ARG A 30 3.08 -2.54 -19.44
CA ARG A 30 2.61 -2.79 -20.81
C ARG A 30 1.18 -3.29 -20.88
N PHE A 31 0.72 -3.97 -19.84
CA PHE A 31 -0.61 -4.59 -19.78
C PHE A 31 -1.35 -4.14 -18.50
N PRO A 32 -1.59 -2.83 -18.32
CA PRO A 32 -2.25 -2.31 -17.12
C PRO A 32 -3.63 -2.91 -16.91
N GLU A 33 -4.31 -3.34 -17.98
CA GLU A 33 -5.64 -3.95 -17.89
C GLU A 33 -5.68 -5.33 -17.24
N CYS A 34 -4.54 -6.02 -17.20
CA CYS A 34 -4.42 -7.40 -16.73
C CYS A 34 -3.41 -7.55 -15.59
N CYS A 35 -2.90 -6.45 -15.03
CA CYS A 35 -1.84 -6.51 -14.01
C CYS A 35 -2.33 -7.12 -12.67
N ASP A 36 -3.64 -7.19 -12.45
CA ASP A 36 -4.28 -7.91 -11.35
C ASP A 36 -3.98 -9.42 -11.37
N GLN A 37 -3.73 -10.01 -12.54
CA GLN A 37 -3.31 -11.42 -12.66
C GLN A 37 -1.94 -11.70 -12.05
N LEU A 38 -1.14 -10.65 -11.80
CA LEU A 38 0.20 -10.76 -11.20
C LEU A 38 0.16 -10.82 -9.67
N VAL A 39 -0.98 -10.50 -9.04
CA VAL A 39 -1.13 -10.43 -7.58
C VAL A 39 -0.61 -11.69 -6.87
N PRO A 40 -0.96 -12.93 -7.28
CA PRO A 40 -0.46 -14.14 -6.60
C PRO A 40 1.06 -14.30 -6.69
N HIS A 41 1.66 -13.86 -7.79
CA HIS A 41 3.11 -13.92 -8.01
C HIS A 41 3.82 -12.89 -7.14
N VAL A 42 3.34 -11.64 -7.14
CA VAL A 42 3.86 -10.56 -6.28
C VAL A 42 3.80 -10.95 -4.80
N ILE A 43 2.68 -11.50 -4.31
CA ILE A 43 2.53 -11.94 -2.91
C ILE A 43 3.57 -13.00 -2.52
N ARG A 44 3.93 -13.87 -3.46
CA ARG A 44 4.96 -14.89 -3.26
C ARG A 44 6.34 -14.26 -3.18
N LEU A 45 6.66 -13.34 -4.09
CA LEU A 45 7.95 -12.66 -4.17
C LEU A 45 8.21 -11.73 -2.97
N MET A 46 7.17 -11.19 -2.34
CA MET A 46 7.29 -10.47 -1.06
C MET A 46 7.88 -11.33 0.09
N SER A 47 7.90 -12.66 -0.06
CA SER A 47 8.55 -13.61 0.86
C SER A 47 9.84 -14.21 0.29
N SER A 48 10.40 -13.64 -0.77
CA SER A 48 11.66 -14.12 -1.34
C SER A 48 12.80 -14.05 -0.31
N PRO A 49 13.71 -15.04 -0.28
CA PRO A 49 14.93 -14.94 0.51
C PRO A 49 15.87 -13.84 0.01
N ILE A 50 15.68 -13.36 -1.22
CA ILE A 50 16.51 -12.34 -1.85
C ILE A 50 15.88 -10.96 -1.59
N GLU A 51 16.66 -10.07 -0.95
CA GLU A 51 16.21 -8.75 -0.53
C GLU A 51 15.74 -7.87 -1.71
N SER A 52 16.51 -7.82 -2.80
CA SER A 52 16.17 -7.02 -3.98
C SER A 52 14.82 -7.44 -4.57
N ILE A 53 14.57 -8.75 -4.69
CA ILE A 53 13.29 -9.28 -5.16
C ILE A 53 12.15 -8.91 -4.22
N ARG A 54 12.34 -9.06 -2.90
CA ARG A 54 11.29 -8.67 -1.94
C ARG A 54 10.97 -7.19 -2.09
N ALA A 55 11.98 -6.34 -2.10
CA ALA A 55 11.82 -4.89 -2.21
C ALA A 55 11.05 -4.53 -3.48
N SER A 56 11.43 -5.08 -4.63
CA SER A 56 10.68 -4.89 -5.89
C SER A 56 9.25 -5.39 -5.79
N ALA A 57 9.00 -6.54 -5.15
CA ALA A 57 7.65 -7.07 -4.98
C ALA A 57 6.76 -6.16 -4.12
N PHE A 58 7.28 -5.52 -3.06
CA PHE A 58 6.52 -4.51 -2.32
C PHE A 58 6.18 -3.30 -3.21
N GLY A 59 7.12 -2.84 -4.04
CA GLY A 59 6.88 -1.79 -5.03
C GLY A 59 5.80 -2.17 -6.04
N PHE A 60 5.88 -3.36 -6.62
CA PHE A 60 4.88 -3.86 -7.57
C PHE A 60 3.49 -3.99 -6.94
N ALA A 61 3.39 -4.38 -5.67
CA ALA A 61 2.12 -4.40 -4.97
C ALA A 61 1.48 -3.00 -4.92
N LEU A 62 2.26 -1.96 -4.63
CA LEU A 62 1.78 -0.57 -4.64
C LEU A 62 1.34 -0.14 -6.04
N ASP A 63 2.14 -0.44 -7.07
CA ASP A 63 1.81 -0.12 -8.47
C ASP A 63 0.50 -0.77 -8.91
N ILE A 64 0.31 -2.05 -8.57
CA ILE A 64 -0.91 -2.80 -8.91
C ILE A 64 -2.11 -2.21 -8.17
N ILE A 65 -2.00 -1.86 -6.88
CA ILE A 65 -3.09 -1.21 -6.13
C ILE A 65 -3.47 0.12 -6.78
N GLY A 66 -2.47 0.92 -7.18
CA GLY A 66 -2.69 2.21 -7.82
C GLY A 66 -3.41 2.10 -9.16
N GLN A 67 -3.11 1.08 -9.96
CA GLN A 67 -3.74 0.86 -11.27
C GLN A 67 -5.07 0.11 -11.18
N LYS A 68 -5.21 -0.82 -10.24
CA LYS A 68 -6.35 -1.73 -10.09
C LYS A 68 -6.82 -1.75 -8.64
N PRO A 69 -7.57 -0.72 -8.20
CA PRO A 69 -8.02 -0.58 -6.81
C PRO A 69 -8.82 -1.79 -6.26
N GLN A 70 -9.44 -2.59 -7.12
CA GLN A 70 -10.13 -3.82 -6.72
C GLN A 70 -9.20 -4.90 -6.14
N THR A 71 -7.90 -4.81 -6.39
CA THR A 71 -6.88 -5.73 -5.83
C THR A 71 -6.44 -5.34 -4.41
N ARG A 72 -6.85 -4.15 -3.94
CA ARG A 72 -6.40 -3.54 -2.69
C ARG A 72 -6.59 -4.45 -1.51
N ASP A 73 -7.77 -5.04 -1.33
CA ASP A 73 -8.06 -5.86 -0.16
C ASP A 73 -7.14 -7.08 -0.11
N GLN A 74 -6.94 -7.76 -1.25
CA GLN A 74 -6.07 -8.93 -1.33
C GLN A 74 -4.60 -8.59 -1.02
N LEU A 75 -4.08 -7.50 -1.60
CA LEU A 75 -2.69 -7.09 -1.38
C LEU A 75 -2.46 -6.49 0.00
N LYS A 76 -3.45 -5.79 0.57
CA LYS A 76 -3.44 -5.27 1.95
C LYS A 76 -3.35 -6.43 2.95
N GLU A 77 -4.20 -7.43 2.82
CA GLU A 77 -4.17 -8.61 3.70
C GLU A 77 -2.83 -9.36 3.58
N ALA A 78 -2.31 -9.52 2.36
CA ALA A 78 -1.00 -10.13 2.16
C ALA A 78 0.13 -9.30 2.82
N TYR A 79 0.07 -7.97 2.72
CA TYR A 79 1.02 -7.05 3.34
C TYR A 79 0.99 -7.11 4.88
N ILE A 80 -0.19 -7.11 5.49
CA ILE A 80 -0.38 -7.30 6.94
C ILE A 80 0.29 -8.61 7.40
N ASN A 81 0.06 -9.69 6.66
CA ASN A 81 0.70 -10.98 6.95
C ASN A 81 2.23 -10.91 6.85
N LYS A 82 2.80 -10.09 5.96
CA LYS A 82 4.27 -9.90 5.89
C LYS A 82 4.80 -9.12 7.09
N ILE A 83 4.12 -8.07 7.54
CA ILE A 83 4.50 -7.35 8.77
C ILE A 83 4.51 -8.32 9.97
N GLN A 84 3.52 -9.20 10.06
CA GLN A 84 3.39 -10.17 11.15
C GLN A 84 4.27 -11.41 10.99
N SER A 85 4.97 -11.57 9.87
CA SER A 85 5.77 -12.74 9.54
C SER A 85 6.81 -13.07 10.61
N ASN A 86 7.00 -14.36 10.90
CA ASN A 86 8.06 -14.82 11.79
C ASN A 86 9.46 -14.65 11.20
N ASP A 87 9.57 -14.55 9.88
CA ASP A 87 10.78 -14.13 9.18
C ASP A 87 10.98 -12.63 9.42
N LEU A 88 12.04 -12.30 10.17
CA LEU A 88 12.33 -10.93 10.56
C LEU A 88 12.81 -10.07 9.40
N ASP A 89 13.42 -10.63 8.37
CA ASP A 89 13.89 -9.87 7.21
C ASP A 89 12.70 -9.47 6.32
N VAL A 90 11.73 -10.38 6.17
CA VAL A 90 10.45 -10.07 5.50
C VAL A 90 9.67 -9.02 6.29
N ALA A 91 9.54 -9.18 7.61
CA ALA A 91 8.81 -8.23 8.45
C ALA A 91 9.47 -6.85 8.46
N ARG A 92 10.81 -6.80 8.56
CA ARG A 92 11.61 -5.57 8.50
C ARG A 92 11.40 -4.87 7.16
N GLN A 93 11.52 -5.58 6.04
CA GLN A 93 11.28 -5.01 4.72
C GLN A 93 9.86 -4.47 4.60
N ALA A 94 8.85 -5.23 5.04
CA ALA A 94 7.46 -4.78 4.98
C ALA A 94 7.28 -3.43 5.70
N ILE A 95 7.87 -3.27 6.89
CA ILE A 95 7.79 -2.03 7.67
C ILE A 95 8.46 -0.85 6.94
N THR A 96 9.54 -1.07 6.19
CA THR A 96 10.17 0.02 5.40
C THR A 96 9.24 0.63 4.34
N PHE A 97 8.31 -0.16 3.79
CA PHE A 97 7.32 0.29 2.80
C PHE A 97 6.01 0.78 3.43
N LEU A 98 5.90 0.77 4.77
CA LEU A 98 4.68 1.16 5.47
C LEU A 98 4.17 2.57 5.12
N PRO A 99 5.01 3.61 5.00
CA PRO A 99 4.53 4.94 4.64
C PRO A 99 3.81 4.96 3.28
N ASP A 100 4.33 4.24 2.30
CA ASP A 100 3.76 4.19 0.95
C ASP A 100 2.45 3.40 0.93
N PHE A 101 2.39 2.29 1.66
CA PHE A 101 1.16 1.52 1.83
C PHE A 101 0.07 2.32 2.55
N VAL A 102 0.43 3.11 3.56
CA VAL A 102 -0.50 4.01 4.25
C VAL A 102 -1.00 5.11 3.32
N ASN A 103 -0.12 5.69 2.51
CA ASN A 103 -0.49 6.72 1.54
C ASN A 103 -1.51 6.19 0.51
N ILE A 104 -1.28 5.01 -0.04
CA ILE A 104 -2.14 4.45 -1.11
C ILE A 104 -3.42 3.78 -0.56
N CYS A 105 -3.37 3.25 0.66
CA CYS A 105 -4.47 2.58 1.34
C CYS A 105 -4.96 3.38 2.56
N ILE A 106 -5.17 4.69 2.38
CA ILE A 106 -5.41 5.58 3.52
C ILE A 106 -6.63 5.22 4.36
N ALA A 107 -7.67 4.67 3.74
CA ALA A 107 -8.86 4.18 4.44
C ALA A 107 -8.55 3.06 5.46
N ASN A 108 -7.39 2.41 5.35
CA ASN A 108 -6.92 1.35 6.23
C ASN A 108 -5.66 1.76 7.02
N ALA A 109 -5.29 3.04 7.01
CA ALA A 109 -4.04 3.51 7.62
C ALA A 109 -3.93 3.15 9.11
N ASP A 110 -5.00 3.33 9.89
CA ASP A 110 -5.03 2.99 11.32
C ASP A 110 -4.73 1.51 11.57
N GLU A 111 -5.29 0.62 10.75
CA GLU A 111 -5.05 -0.83 10.84
C GLU A 111 -3.59 -1.15 10.52
N LEU A 112 -3.06 -0.62 9.42
CA LEU A 112 -1.68 -0.87 8.98
C LEU A 112 -0.65 -0.36 10.00
N ILE A 113 -0.85 0.85 10.51
CA ILE A 113 0.02 1.46 11.53
C ILE A 113 -0.09 0.67 12.84
N GLY A 114 -1.30 0.31 13.27
CA GLY A 114 -1.53 -0.46 14.49
C GLY A 114 -0.82 -1.82 14.47
N VAL A 115 -0.91 -2.55 13.36
CA VAL A 115 -0.20 -3.82 13.17
C VAL A 115 1.32 -3.64 13.24
N ALA A 116 1.86 -2.60 12.60
CA ALA A 116 3.30 -2.32 12.61
C ALA A 116 3.82 -1.92 14.00
N ILE A 117 3.10 -1.06 14.73
CA ILE A 117 3.43 -0.69 16.11
C ILE A 117 3.47 -1.94 16.99
N HIS A 118 2.41 -2.76 16.94
CA HIS A 118 2.35 -3.99 17.73
C HIS A 118 3.55 -4.90 17.40
N ARG A 119 3.91 -5.01 16.11
CA ARG A 119 5.03 -5.85 15.68
C ARG A 119 6.38 -5.37 16.21
N VAL A 120 6.68 -4.09 16.09
CA VAL A 120 7.98 -3.53 16.49
C VAL A 120 8.14 -3.56 18.01
N THR A 121 7.09 -3.19 18.74
CA THR A 121 7.09 -3.18 20.22
C THR A 121 7.13 -4.57 20.84
N SER A 122 6.53 -5.58 20.20
CA SER A 122 6.51 -6.95 20.73
C SER A 122 7.87 -7.65 20.69
N ARG A 123 8.80 -7.22 19.83
CA ARG A 123 10.03 -8.00 19.57
C ARG A 123 11.35 -7.27 19.82
N ASN A 124 11.42 -5.96 20.08
CA ASN A 124 12.67 -5.17 20.27
C ASN A 124 13.75 -5.28 19.15
N VAL A 125 13.68 -6.27 18.26
CA VAL A 125 14.65 -6.59 17.19
C VAL A 125 14.36 -5.80 15.90
N LEU A 126 13.25 -5.06 15.87
CA LEU A 126 12.82 -4.22 14.74
C LEU A 126 12.84 -2.72 15.06
N ASN A 127 13.55 -2.32 16.12
CA ASN A 127 13.63 -0.91 16.53
C ASN A 127 14.30 -0.02 15.48
N ASP A 128 15.19 -0.58 14.67
CA ASP A 128 15.87 0.12 13.58
C ASP A 128 14.94 0.53 12.42
N VAL A 129 13.76 -0.09 12.31
CA VAL A 129 12.74 0.30 11.33
C VAL A 129 11.57 1.07 11.96
N TYR A 130 11.66 1.44 13.25
CA TYR A 130 10.60 2.20 13.92
C TYR A 130 10.37 3.59 13.30
N ASP A 131 11.40 4.21 12.74
CA ASP A 131 11.30 5.50 12.07
C ASP A 131 10.32 5.48 10.87
N TYR A 132 10.15 4.33 10.21
CA TYR A 132 9.15 4.16 9.16
C TYR A 132 7.72 4.13 9.70
N VAL A 133 7.51 3.64 10.92
CA VAL A 133 6.22 3.73 11.61
C VAL A 133 5.88 5.19 11.92
N VAL A 134 6.85 5.93 12.44
CA VAL A 134 6.69 7.38 12.70
C VAL A 134 6.43 8.13 11.40
N SER A 135 7.13 7.78 10.32
CA SER A 135 6.91 8.38 8.99
C SER A 135 5.50 8.09 8.49
N ALA A 136 5.00 6.86 8.62
CA ALA A 136 3.65 6.49 8.22
C ALA A 136 2.58 7.25 9.01
N MET A 137 2.77 7.46 10.31
CA MET A 137 1.88 8.29 11.13
C MET A 137 1.83 9.75 10.66
N LYS A 138 2.98 10.30 10.22
CA LYS A 138 3.03 11.66 9.65
C LYS A 138 2.27 11.74 8.33
N VAL A 139 2.45 10.76 7.44
CA VAL A 139 1.70 10.68 6.17
C VAL A 139 0.21 10.65 6.45
N PHE A 140 -0.26 9.81 7.38
CA PHE A 140 -1.68 9.74 7.73
C PHE A 140 -2.21 11.05 8.33
N GLY A 141 -1.43 11.71 9.19
CA GLY A 141 -1.78 13.01 9.77
C GLY A 141 -1.90 14.13 8.73
N GLN A 142 -0.97 14.20 7.78
CA GLN A 142 -0.96 15.22 6.74
C GLN A 142 -2.20 15.16 5.85
N VAL A 143 -2.61 13.97 5.42
CA VAL A 143 -3.79 13.84 4.55
C VAL A 143 -5.08 14.20 5.28
N ASN A 144 -5.17 13.91 6.59
CA ASN A 144 -6.32 14.33 7.41
C ASN A 144 -6.38 15.86 7.61
N ASP A 145 -5.24 16.53 7.71
CA ASP A 145 -5.16 17.99 7.85
C ASP A 145 -5.50 18.71 6.53
N GLU A 146 -5.09 18.16 5.37
CA GLU A 146 -5.43 18.71 4.04
C GLU A 146 -6.94 18.60 3.73
N ASP A 147 -7.58 17.49 4.10
CA ASP A 147 -9.05 17.35 3.98
C ASP A 147 -9.81 18.30 4.92
N SER A 148 -9.24 18.61 6.09
CA SER A 148 -9.83 19.55 7.05
C SER A 148 -9.76 20.99 6.54
N GLN A 149 -8.67 21.41 5.91
CA GLN A 149 -8.53 22.75 5.32
C GLN A 149 -9.42 22.98 4.08
N ASN A 150 -9.78 21.93 3.35
CA ASN A 150 -10.68 22.04 2.20
C ASN A 150 -12.18 22.12 2.59
N SER A 151 -12.51 21.78 3.84
CA SER A 151 -13.87 21.84 4.38
C SER A 151 -14.27 23.22 4.93
N ASP A 152 -13.30 24.08 5.25
CA ASP A 152 -13.55 25.40 5.86
C ASP A 152 -13.79 26.53 4.84
N SER A 153 -13.74 26.25 3.53
CA SER A 153 -13.99 27.25 2.48
C SER A 153 -15.46 27.41 2.07
N LYS A 154 -16.40 26.71 2.74
CA LYS A 154 -17.83 26.71 2.36
C LYS A 154 -18.80 27.11 3.48
N LYS A 155 -18.37 27.98 4.40
CA LYS A 155 -19.23 28.40 5.50
C LYS A 155 -19.22 29.91 5.79
N GLU A 156 -19.47 30.75 4.78
CA GLU A 156 -19.93 32.11 5.06
C GLU A 156 -20.68 32.76 3.90
N THR A 157 -22.00 32.60 3.87
CA THR A 157 -22.97 33.71 3.73
C THR A 157 -24.40 33.16 3.68
N LYS A 158 -25.03 33.03 4.84
CA LYS A 158 -26.49 33.10 4.93
C LYS A 158 -26.87 34.06 6.04
N ARG A 159 -27.77 34.99 5.67
CA ARG A 159 -28.75 35.75 6.48
C ARG A 159 -28.46 37.24 6.72
N ARG A 160 -29.17 38.07 5.94
CA ARG A 160 -30.05 39.16 6.44
C ARG A 160 -31.33 39.12 5.59
N SER A 161 -32.40 38.49 6.11
CA SER A 161 -33.53 39.11 6.81
C SER A 161 -34.43 39.93 5.87
N ARG A 162 -35.54 39.34 5.42
CA ARG A 162 -36.70 40.06 4.88
C ARG A 162 -37.90 39.63 5.71
N GLU A 163 -38.27 40.49 6.66
CA GLU A 163 -39.50 40.40 7.45
C GLU A 163 -40.68 40.96 6.64
N GLU A 164 -41.85 40.42 6.94
CA GLU A 164 -43.16 40.67 6.33
C GLU A 164 -43.73 42.06 6.63
N GLY A 165 -44.67 42.52 5.80
CA GLY A 165 -45.41 43.76 6.03
C GLY A 165 -46.56 43.96 5.04
N GLU A 166 -47.77 43.94 5.58
CA GLU A 166 -49.12 43.92 5.02
C GLU A 166 -49.61 45.27 4.40
N ILE A 167 -50.52 45.15 3.42
CA ILE A 167 -51.61 46.04 2.91
C ILE A 167 -51.54 47.58 3.13
N VAL A 168 -51.61 48.36 2.02
CA VAL A 168 -52.63 49.39 1.70
C VAL A 168 -52.82 49.43 0.17
#